data_AF-A0AAU9Y1L7-F1
#
_entry.id   AF-A0AAU9Y1L7-F1
#
_cell.length_a   1.000
_cell.length_b   1.000
_cell.length_c   1.000
_cell.angle_alpha   90.00
_cell.angle_beta   90.00
_cell.angle_gamma   90.00
#
_symmetry.space_group_name_H-M   'P 1'
#
loop_
_entity.id
_entity.type
_entity.pdbx_description
1 polymer ?
#
loop_
_entity_poly.entity_id
_entity_poly.type
_entity_poly.pdbx_seq_one_letter_code
_entity_poly.pdbx_strand_id
1 'polypeptide(L)'
;MILNETSGSFSSPFYPRNYPFNQTCSWKIIGKQGYGVELTIPDYNLQRCGDAACSCDYMEVQNSFSDEVPPGKLCGTPMDIPVKFYSLHESLRVVFVSDDANMDYDGFGATYKLLNYSPPSK
;
A
#
# COMPACT_ATOMS: atom_id res chain seq x y z
N MET A 1 -7.94 6.81 7.64
CA MET A 1 -9.11 5.92 7.66
C MET A 1 -8.75 4.63 8.39
N ILE A 2 -9.67 4.05 9.16
CA ILE A 2 -9.50 2.75 9.81
C ILE A 2 -10.34 1.72 9.05
N LEU A 3 -9.75 0.57 8.73
CA LEU A 3 -10.35 -0.54 8.00
C LEU A 3 -10.26 -1.79 8.88
N ASN A 4 -11.40 -2.34 9.30
CA ASN A 4 -11.49 -3.41 10.31
C ASN A 4 -12.36 -4.61 9.87
N GLU A 5 -12.83 -4.60 8.63
CA GLU A 5 -13.54 -5.74 8.04
C GLU A 5 -12.58 -6.90 7.73
N THR A 6 -13.13 -8.10 7.50
CA THR A 6 -12.32 -9.29 7.16
C THR A 6 -11.61 -9.18 5.81
N SER A 7 -12.16 -8.35 4.93
CA SER A 7 -11.56 -7.96 3.67
C SER A 7 -12.13 -6.61 3.24
N GLY A 8 -11.47 -5.97 2.28
CA GLY A 8 -11.95 -4.73 1.71
C GLY A 8 -11.01 -4.18 0.66
N SER A 9 -11.33 -2.99 0.18
CA SER A 9 -10.53 -2.27 -0.81
C SER A 9 -10.44 -0.79 -0.47
N PHE A 10 -9.39 -0.16 -0.98
CA PHE A 10 -9.19 1.28 -0.92
C PHE A 10 -8.28 1.69 -2.07
N SER A 11 -8.24 2.97 -2.39
CA SER A 11 -7.46 3.49 -3.50
C SER A 11 -6.96 4.90 -3.22
N SER A 12 -6.04 5.39 -4.05
CA SER A 12 -5.81 6.82 -4.18
C SER A 12 -7.13 7.55 -4.54
N PRO A 13 -7.28 8.84 -4.18
CA PRO A 13 -8.45 9.60 -4.57
C PRO A 13 -8.65 9.59 -6.09
N PHE A 14 -9.89 9.40 -6.54
CA PHE A 14 -10.31 9.35 -7.94
C PHE A 14 -9.83 8.18 -8.81
N TYR A 15 -9.02 7.25 -8.30
CA TYR A 15 -8.62 6.03 -9.03
C TYR A 15 -9.83 5.37 -9.75
N PRO A 16 -9.73 4.99 -11.04
CA PRO A 16 -8.52 4.95 -11.88
C PRO A 16 -8.25 6.27 -12.65
N ARG A 17 -8.76 7.40 -12.18
CA ARG A 17 -8.33 8.73 -12.66
C ARG A 17 -7.23 9.29 -11.78
N ASN A 18 -6.56 10.31 -12.29
CA ASN A 18 -5.42 10.94 -11.64
C ASN A 18 -5.74 11.40 -10.21
N TYR A 19 -4.81 11.10 -9.30
CA TYR A 19 -4.90 11.58 -7.94
C TYR A 19 -4.56 13.09 -7.88
N PRO A 20 -5.12 13.83 -6.91
CA PRO A 20 -4.76 15.23 -6.71
C PRO A 20 -3.31 15.40 -6.21
N PHE A 21 -2.74 16.59 -6.43
CA PHE A 21 -1.46 17.01 -5.86
C PHE A 21 -1.57 17.27 -4.35
N ASN A 22 -0.43 17.29 -3.66
CA ASN A 22 -0.33 17.61 -2.23
C ASN A 22 -1.22 16.77 -1.32
N GLN A 23 -1.40 15.49 -1.63
CA GLN A 23 -2.22 14.61 -0.80
C GLN A 23 -1.37 13.92 0.25
N THR A 24 -1.97 13.71 1.41
CA THR A 24 -1.47 12.75 2.41
C THR A 24 -2.64 11.90 2.84
N CYS A 25 -2.71 10.69 2.31
CA CYS A 25 -3.73 9.72 2.65
C CYS A 25 -3.14 8.63 3.54
N SER A 26 -3.94 8.13 4.48
CA SER A 26 -3.50 7.04 5.35
C SER A 26 -4.64 6.09 5.66
N TRP A 27 -4.34 4.80 5.50
CA TRP A 27 -5.23 3.69 5.82
C TRP A 27 -4.56 2.81 6.86
N LYS A 28 -5.24 2.61 7.98
CA LYS A 28 -4.82 1.68 9.03
C LYS A 28 -5.74 0.46 8.96
N ILE A 29 -5.18 -0.68 8.61
CA ILE A 29 -5.91 -1.95 8.53
C ILE A 29 -5.66 -2.71 9.82
N ILE A 30 -6.72 -3.09 10.51
CA ILE A 30 -6.67 -3.73 11.82
C ILE A 30 -7.43 -5.05 11.73
N GLY A 31 -6.70 -6.15 11.79
CA GLY A 31 -7.24 -7.49 11.95
C GLY A 31 -7.72 -7.77 13.37
N LYS A 32 -8.53 -8.82 13.48
CA LYS A 32 -8.90 -9.38 14.79
C LYS A 32 -7.69 -10.03 15.43
N GLN A 33 -7.72 -10.18 16.76
CA GLN A 33 -6.67 -10.87 17.49
C GLN A 33 -6.43 -12.27 16.91
N GLY A 34 -5.16 -12.63 16.68
CA GLY A 34 -4.78 -13.91 16.07
C GLY A 34 -4.92 -13.96 14.55
N TYR A 35 -5.03 -12.81 13.88
CA TYR A 35 -5.02 -12.71 12.42
C TYR A 35 -3.90 -11.80 11.93
N GLY A 36 -3.27 -12.19 10.83
CA GLY A 36 -2.44 -11.29 10.02
C GLY A 36 -3.28 -10.58 8.96
N VAL A 37 -2.66 -9.67 8.24
CA VAL A 37 -3.26 -8.95 7.10
C VAL A 37 -2.41 -9.22 5.87
N GLU A 38 -3.04 -9.64 4.78
CA GLU A 38 -2.47 -9.59 3.43
C GLU A 38 -3.01 -8.36 2.72
N LEU A 39 -2.12 -7.50 2.24
CA LEU A 39 -2.41 -6.39 1.34
C LEU A 39 -1.93 -6.79 -0.06
N THR A 40 -2.79 -6.62 -1.05
CA THR A 40 -2.45 -6.82 -2.47
C THR A 40 -2.66 -5.50 -3.22
N ILE A 41 -1.63 -5.08 -3.95
CA ILE A 41 -1.64 -3.93 -4.86
C ILE A 41 -1.43 -4.50 -6.28
N PRO A 42 -2.50 -4.69 -7.06
CA PRO A 42 -2.40 -5.27 -8.40
C PRO A 42 -1.64 -4.39 -9.39
N ASP A 43 -1.81 -3.07 -9.26
CA ASP A 43 -1.24 -2.07 -10.14
C ASP A 43 -1.09 -0.75 -9.35
N TYR A 44 -0.03 0.00 -9.65
CA TYR A 44 0.20 1.33 -9.14
C TYR A 44 1.04 2.14 -10.13
N ASN A 45 0.67 3.38 -10.35
CA ASN A 45 1.41 4.29 -11.20
C ASN A 45 1.52 5.63 -10.47
N LEU A 46 2.71 5.87 -9.91
CA LEU A 46 3.03 7.02 -9.09
C LEU A 46 4.23 7.76 -9.67
N GLN A 47 4.27 9.09 -9.51
CA GLN A 47 5.41 9.87 -9.96
C GLN A 47 6.72 9.42 -9.34
N ARG A 48 7.71 9.16 -10.20
CA ARG A 48 9.09 8.90 -9.79
C ARG A 48 9.97 10.07 -10.18
N CYS A 49 10.67 10.65 -9.20
CA CYS A 49 11.69 11.66 -9.44
C CYS A 49 13.03 11.22 -8.85
N GLY A 50 14.10 11.51 -9.59
CA GLY A 50 15.48 11.26 -9.16
C GLY A 50 15.86 9.78 -9.07
N ASP A 51 17.14 9.56 -8.73
CA ASP A 51 17.78 8.25 -8.86
C ASP A 51 17.58 7.33 -7.64
N ALA A 52 17.11 7.84 -6.50
CA ALA A 52 16.98 7.03 -5.29
C ALA A 52 15.81 7.46 -4.37
N ALA A 53 15.02 6.47 -3.93
CA ALA A 53 14.11 6.50 -2.78
C ALA A 53 12.74 7.20 -2.91
N CYS A 54 12.17 7.33 -4.11
CA CYS A 54 10.79 7.81 -4.28
C CYS A 54 10.54 9.14 -3.54
N SER A 55 11.28 10.17 -3.96
CA SER A 55 11.33 11.48 -3.29
C SER A 55 10.17 12.41 -3.65
N CYS A 56 9.52 12.19 -4.80
CA CYS A 56 8.25 12.83 -5.16
C CYS A 56 7.09 12.03 -4.55
N ASP A 57 6.29 11.36 -5.38
CA ASP A 57 5.14 10.60 -4.93
C ASP A 57 5.55 9.23 -4.43
N TYR A 58 4.91 8.77 -3.37
CA TYR A 58 5.18 7.45 -2.84
C TYR A 58 4.04 6.85 -2.06
N MET A 59 4.03 5.52 -2.06
CA MET A 59 3.32 4.70 -1.09
C MET A 59 4.33 4.05 -0.14
N GLU A 60 4.05 4.09 1.15
CA GLU A 60 4.81 3.37 2.17
C GLU A 60 3.87 2.41 2.93
N VAL A 61 4.30 1.15 3.06
CA VAL A 61 3.59 0.16 3.87
C VAL A 61 4.41 -0.12 5.13
N GLN A 62 3.84 0.22 6.27
CA GLN A 62 4.47 0.15 7.58
C GLN A 62 3.97 -1.09 8.34
N ASN A 63 4.82 -1.63 9.22
CA ASN A 63 4.59 -2.87 9.99
C ASN A 63 4.35 -4.10 9.10
N SER A 64 5.05 -4.18 7.98
CA SER A 64 4.89 -5.24 6.99
C SER A 64 6.20 -5.81 6.50
N PHE A 65 6.13 -6.97 5.87
CA PHE A 65 7.16 -7.54 5.02
C PHE A 65 6.57 -7.88 3.64
N SER A 66 7.43 -8.00 2.63
CA SER A 66 7.13 -8.47 1.27
C SER A 66 8.31 -9.30 0.80
N ASP A 67 8.01 -10.36 0.04
CA ASP A 67 9.04 -11.18 -0.60
C ASP A 67 9.42 -10.58 -1.99
N GLU A 68 8.55 -9.73 -2.54
CA GLU A 68 8.67 -9.16 -3.88
C GLU A 68 9.38 -7.80 -3.88
N VAL A 69 9.20 -6.99 -2.83
CA VAL A 69 9.77 -5.65 -2.73
C VAL A 69 10.52 -5.43 -1.42
N PRO A 70 11.68 -4.75 -1.44
CA PRO A 70 12.39 -4.40 -0.22
C PRO A 70 11.57 -3.41 0.62
N PRO A 71 11.76 -3.38 1.94
CA PRO A 71 11.13 -2.39 2.81
C PRO A 71 11.46 -0.96 2.36
N GLY A 72 10.46 -0.08 2.34
CA GLY A 72 10.61 1.32 2.01
C GLY A 72 9.44 1.90 1.23
N LYS A 73 9.74 2.94 0.45
CA LYS A 73 8.79 3.65 -0.39
C LYS A 73 8.66 3.01 -1.78
N LEU A 74 7.43 2.90 -2.28
CA LEU A 74 7.07 2.48 -3.61
C LEU A 74 6.66 3.67 -4.47
N CYS A 75 7.15 3.72 -5.71
CA CYS A 75 6.79 4.72 -6.73
C CYS A 75 7.13 4.19 -8.13
N GLY A 76 6.74 4.94 -9.17
CA GLY A 76 6.82 4.50 -10.57
C GLY A 76 5.61 3.65 -10.96
N THR A 77 5.75 2.93 -12.07
CA THR A 77 4.79 1.94 -12.57
C THR A 77 5.07 0.56 -11.95
N PRO A 78 4.11 -0.37 -11.90
CA PRO A 78 4.35 -1.65 -11.25
C PRO A 78 5.29 -2.51 -12.11
N MET A 79 5.83 -3.55 -11.50
CA MET A 79 6.35 -4.70 -12.26
C MET A 79 5.15 -5.54 -12.71
N ASP A 80 5.27 -6.35 -13.77
CA ASP A 80 4.17 -7.15 -14.37
C ASP A 80 3.43 -8.14 -13.41
N ILE A 81 3.71 -8.08 -12.10
CA ILE A 81 3.15 -8.89 -11.04
C ILE A 81 2.57 -8.00 -9.92
N PRO A 82 1.43 -8.40 -9.31
CA PRO A 82 0.90 -7.74 -8.12
C PRO A 82 1.91 -7.75 -6.97
N VAL A 83 2.08 -6.60 -6.32
CA VAL A 83 2.91 -6.49 -5.11
C VAL A 83 2.06 -6.86 -3.89
N LYS A 84 2.62 -7.68 -3.01
CA LYS A 84 1.95 -8.12 -1.78
C LYS A 84 2.74 -7.74 -0.56
N PHE A 85 2.03 -7.34 0.48
CA PHE A 85 2.58 -7.09 1.80
C PHE A 85 1.82 -7.90 2.84
N TYR A 86 2.55 -8.40 3.82
CA TYR A 86 2.00 -9.15 4.95
C TYR A 86 2.33 -8.41 6.24
N SER A 87 1.37 -8.28 7.14
CA SER A 87 1.61 -7.62 8.43
C SER A 87 2.51 -8.44 9.35
N LEU A 88 3.34 -7.76 10.15
CA LEU A 88 4.15 -8.39 11.19
C LEU A 88 3.32 -8.80 12.43
N HIS A 89 2.20 -8.10 12.65
CA HIS A 89 1.25 -8.32 13.75
C HIS A 89 -0.18 -8.25 13.22
N GLU A 90 -1.16 -7.84 14.03
CA GLU A 90 -2.57 -7.75 13.63
C GLU A 90 -2.90 -6.51 12.81
N SER A 91 -1.93 -5.68 12.44
CA SER A 91 -2.20 -4.46 11.68
C SER A 91 -1.09 -4.06 10.73
N LEU A 92 -1.49 -3.35 9.68
CA LEU A 92 -0.58 -2.62 8.79
C LEU A 92 -1.09 -1.20 8.58
N ARG A 93 -0.18 -0.31 8.18
CA ARG A 93 -0.53 1.07 7.82
C ARG A 93 0.01 1.39 6.44
N VAL A 94 -0.86 1.82 5.55
CA VAL A 94 -0.51 2.36 4.25
C VAL A 94 -0.55 3.87 4.31
N VAL A 95 0.49 4.50 3.81
CA VAL A 95 0.61 5.94 3.65
C VAL A 95 0.84 6.24 2.18
N PHE A 96 0.05 7.15 1.63
CA PHE A 96 0.27 7.68 0.29
C PHE A 96 0.52 9.18 0.41
N VAL A 97 1.58 9.64 -0.24
CA VAL A 97 1.93 11.06 -0.34
C VAL A 97 2.12 11.42 -1.81
N SER A 98 1.48 12.52 -2.24
CA SER A 98 1.75 13.18 -3.51
C SER A 98 2.32 14.58 -3.31
N ASP A 99 3.20 15.01 -4.20
CA ASP A 99 3.81 16.33 -4.21
C ASP A 99 3.10 17.30 -5.19
N ASP A 100 3.75 18.42 -5.50
CA ASP A 100 3.20 19.58 -6.21
C ASP A 100 3.68 19.64 -7.68
N ALA A 101 3.68 18.50 -8.38
CA ALA A 101 4.19 18.39 -9.74
C ALA A 101 3.12 18.09 -10.80
N ASN A 102 3.24 18.73 -11.97
CA ASN A 102 2.35 18.58 -13.13
C ASN A 102 2.53 17.24 -13.85
N MET A 103 2.10 16.13 -13.25
CA MET A 103 2.06 14.85 -13.96
C MET A 103 0.75 14.08 -13.74
N ASP A 104 0.30 13.44 -14.81
CA ASP A 104 -0.93 12.66 -14.89
C ASP A 104 -0.65 11.20 -14.52
N TYR A 105 -0.75 10.89 -13.22
CA TYR A 105 -0.60 9.54 -12.68
C TYR A 105 -1.92 9.07 -12.08
N ASP A 106 -2.42 7.92 -12.53
CA ASP A 106 -3.72 7.37 -12.15
C ASP A 106 -3.74 6.76 -10.75
N GLY A 107 -2.59 6.53 -10.13
CA GLY A 107 -2.47 6.17 -8.72
C GLY A 107 -2.49 4.67 -8.49
N PHE A 108 -3.24 4.21 -7.48
CA PHE A 108 -3.28 2.80 -7.12
C PHE A 108 -4.64 2.37 -6.60
N GLY A 109 -4.97 1.10 -6.84
CA GLY A 109 -6.02 0.37 -6.15
C GLY A 109 -5.39 -0.72 -5.28
N ALA A 110 -5.92 -0.91 -4.07
CA ALA A 110 -5.46 -1.94 -3.16
C ALA A 110 -6.64 -2.72 -2.59
N THR A 111 -6.38 -4.00 -2.32
CA THR A 111 -7.29 -4.88 -1.59
C THR A 111 -6.58 -5.48 -0.40
N TYR A 112 -7.33 -5.78 0.65
CA TYR A 112 -6.80 -6.47 1.81
C TYR A 112 -7.72 -7.59 2.25
N LYS A 113 -7.15 -8.58 2.91
CA LYS A 113 -7.88 -9.66 3.60
C LYS A 113 -7.14 -10.08 4.85
N LEU A 114 -7.88 -10.56 5.85
CA LEU A 114 -7.29 -11.16 7.04
C LEU A 114 -6.85 -12.59 6.73
N LEU A 115 -5.67 -12.94 7.23
CA LEU A 115 -5.14 -14.30 7.20
C LEU A 115 -5.28 -14.90 8.60
N ASN A 116 -5.83 -16.12 8.68
CA ASN A 116 -5.78 -16.89 9.93
C ASN A 116 -4.30 -17.06 10.32
N TYR A 117 -3.90 -16.52 11.47
CA TYR A 117 -2.59 -16.82 12.00
C TYR A 117 -2.64 -18.25 12.52
N SER A 118 -1.98 -19.18 11.82
CA SER A 118 -1.63 -20.47 12.43
C SER A 118 -0.30 -20.22 13.14
N PRO A 119 -0.23 -20.23 14.48
CA PRO A 119 1.06 -20.22 15.16
C PRO A 119 1.90 -21.36 14.57
N PRO A 120 3.21 -21.15 14.32
CA PRO A 120 4.09 -22.27 14.01
C PRO A 120 3.87 -23.33 15.09
N SER A 121 3.45 -24.53 14.69
CA SER A 121 3.34 -25.67 15.59
C SER A 121 4.72 -25.85 16.23
N LYS A 122 4.76 -25.73 17.57
CA LYS A 122 5.95 -25.96 18.39
C LYS A 122 6.72 -27.21 17.99
#